data_AF-A0A8J2M7T2-F1
#
_entry.id   AF-A0A8J2M7T2-F1
#
_cell.length_a   1.000
_cell.length_b   1.000
_cell.length_c   1.000
_cell.angle_alpha   90.00
_cell.angle_beta   90.00
_cell.angle_gamma   90.00
#
_symmetry.space_group_name_H-M   'P 1'
#
loop_
_entity.id
_entity.type
_entity.pdbx_description
1 polymer ?
#
loop_
_entity_poly.entity_id
_entity_poly.type
_entity_poly.pdbx_seq_one_letter_code
_entity_poly.pdbx_strand_id
1 'polypeptide(L)' 'MCYVGRNYKYVSRYCEGGGSSQEFVCQKFICENGKSPFILRTCANKRIGCLAGPAICRFSGGTGSCSRCNRDNCNL' A
#
# COMPACT_ATOMS: atom_id res chain seq x y z
N MET A 1 9.58 -5.52 7.54
CA MET A 1 8.20 -5.89 7.94
C MET A 1 7.26 -4.78 7.53
N CYS A 2 6.06 -5.09 7.03
CA CYS A 2 5.07 -4.09 6.61
C CYS A 2 3.67 -4.46 7.10
N TYR A 3 2.82 -3.46 7.27
CA TYR A 3 1.40 -3.71 7.36
C TYR A 3 0.84 -4.11 6.00
N VAL A 4 -0.01 -5.15 5.98
CA VAL A 4 -0.67 -5.66 4.78
C VAL A 4 -2.16 -5.85 5.09
N GLY A 5 -3.02 -5.27 4.27
CA GLY A 5 -4.47 -5.39 4.40
C GLY A 5 -5.22 -4.10 4.04
N ARG A 6 -6.52 -4.07 4.32
CA ARG A 6 -7.42 -2.99 3.91
C ARG A 6 -8.11 -2.34 5.11
N ASN A 7 -8.20 -1.01 5.09
CA ASN A 7 -8.82 -0.18 6.12
C ASN A 7 -8.22 -0.47 7.50
N TYR A 8 -9.05 -0.91 8.44
CA TYR A 8 -8.66 -1.32 9.80
C TYR A 8 -8.39 -2.82 9.92
N LYS A 9 -8.48 -3.57 8.81
CA LYS A 9 -8.21 -5.02 8.75
C LYS A 9 -6.84 -5.25 8.09
N TYR A 10 -5.76 -5.00 8.84
CA TYR A 10 -4.39 -5.21 8.39
C TYR A 10 -3.56 -5.96 9.42
N VAL A 11 -2.55 -6.70 8.95
CA VAL A 11 -1.61 -7.46 9.78
C VAL A 11 -0.19 -7.05 9.47
N SER A 12 0.69 -7.13 10.47
CA SER A 12 2.13 -6.93 10.29
C SER A 12 2.76 -8.24 9.84
N ARG A 13 3.45 -8.25 8.70
CA ARG A 13 4.16 -9.44 8.22
C ARG A 13 5.41 -9.10 7.42
N TYR A 14 6.31 -10.07 7.29
CA TYR A 14 7.44 -9.96 6.37
C TYR A 14 6.94 -9.93 4.92
N CYS A 15 7.67 -9.21 4.07
CA CYS A 15 7.37 -9.22 2.65
C CYS A 15 7.88 -10.53 2.07
N GLU A 16 6.94 -11.44 1.77
CA GLU A 16 7.25 -12.74 1.18
C GLU A 16 7.28 -12.60 -0.34
N GLY A 17 8.40 -12.99 -0.94
CA GLY A 17 8.53 -13.00 -2.38
C GLY A 17 9.91 -13.46 -2.81
N GLY A 18 10.21 -14.76 -2.64
CA GLY A 18 11.25 -15.53 -3.35
C GLY A 18 12.68 -14.98 -3.45
N GLY A 19 12.98 -13.83 -2.85
CA GLY A 19 14.20 -13.04 -3.01
C GLY A 19 14.47 -12.23 -1.74
N SER A 20 15.67 -11.66 -1.66
CA SER A 20 16.13 -10.98 -0.45
C SER A 20 15.15 -9.88 0.00
N SER A 21 14.90 -9.80 1.30
CA SER A 21 14.03 -8.81 1.95
C SER A 21 14.39 -7.34 1.62
N GLN A 22 15.60 -7.10 1.11
CA GLN A 22 16.12 -5.81 0.65
C GLN A 22 15.51 -5.30 -0.67
N GLU A 23 14.71 -6.12 -1.34
CA GLU A 23 14.05 -5.75 -2.60
C GLU A 23 12.65 -5.17 -2.41
N PHE A 24 12.12 -5.19 -1.20
CA PHE A 24 10.74 -4.84 -0.92
C PHE A 24 10.61 -3.54 -0.12
N VAL A 25 9.53 -2.80 -0.36
CA VAL A 25 9.16 -1.57 0.35
C VAL A 25 7.71 -1.62 0.79
N CYS A 26 7.42 -1.03 1.94
CA CYS A 26 6.06 -0.89 2.42
C CYS A 26 5.36 0.20 1.63
N GLN A 27 4.09 -0.02 1.33
CA GLN A 27 3.24 0.91 0.60
C GLN A 27 1.94 1.15 1.37
N LYS A 28 1.47 2.40 1.36
CA LYS A 28 0.14 2.79 1.84
C LYS A 28 -0.53 3.61 0.76
N PHE A 29 -1.63 3.09 0.26
CA PHE A 29 -2.52 3.76 -0.66
C PHE A 29 -3.76 4.23 0.09
N ILE A 30 -4.17 5.48 -0.14
CA ILE A 30 -5.32 6.10 0.50
C ILE A 30 -6.25 6.58 -0.61
N CYS A 31 -7.51 6.19 -0.53
CA CYS A 31 -8.59 6.58 -1.42
C CYS A 31 -9.62 7.38 -0.63
N GLU A 32 -9.78 8.66 -0.95
CA GLU A 32 -10.62 9.60 -0.18
C GLU A 32 -11.57 10.36 -1.10
N ASN A 33 -12.60 10.97 -0.51
CA ASN A 33 -13.57 11.82 -1.19
C ASN A 33 -14.42 11.16 -2.30
N GLY A 34 -14.37 9.82 -2.42
CA GLY A 34 -15.21 9.04 -3.34
C GLY A 34 -16.33 8.29 -2.63
N LYS A 35 -17.22 7.65 -3.40
CA LYS A 35 -18.31 6.79 -2.92
C LYS A 35 -17.84 5.61 -2.06
N SER A 36 -16.59 5.19 -2.23
CA SER A 36 -16.00 4.03 -1.55
C SER A 36 -14.59 4.35 -1.06
N PRO A 37 -14.44 5.13 0.03
CA PRO A 37 -13.12 5.43 0.58
C PRO A 37 -12.48 4.17 1.17
N PHE A 38 -11.18 4.02 0.99
CA PHE A 38 -10.44 2.91 1.56
C PHE A 38 -8.95 3.21 1.70
N ILE A 39 -8.29 2.49 2.60
CA ILE A 39 -6.84 2.48 2.77
C ILE A 39 -6.34 1.09 2.44
N LEU A 40 -5.34 0.96 1.59
CA LEU A 40 -4.68 -0.31 1.27
C LEU A 40 -3.23 -0.24 1.72
N ARG A 41 -2.83 -1.16 2.57
CA ARG A 41 -1.45 -1.36 3.00
C ARG A 41 -0.92 -2.62 2.35
N THR A 42 0.25 -2.55 1.76
CA THR A 42 0.85 -3.70 1.09
C THR A 42 2.37 -3.58 1.11
N CYS A 43 3.02 -4.64 0.64
CA CYS A 43 4.43 -4.64 0.36
C CYS A 43 4.64 -4.97 -1.12
N ALA A 44 5.57 -4.28 -1.77
CA ALA A 44 5.88 -4.53 -3.18
C ALA A 44 7.37 -4.37 -3.44
N ASN A 45 7.83 -4.93 -4.57
CA ASN A 45 9.20 -4.72 -4.99
C ASN A 45 9.47 -3.23 -5.23
N LYS A 46 10.60 -2.73 -4.74
CA LYS A 46 11.02 -1.32 -4.83
C LYS A 46 11.05 -0.79 -6.27
N ARG A 47 11.22 -1.67 -7.27
CA ARG A 47 11.28 -1.34 -8.70
C ARG A 47 9.91 -1.10 -9.36
N ILE A 48 8.81 -1.62 -8.79
CA ILE A 48 7.48 -1.64 -9.44
C ILE A 48 6.69 -0.33 -9.24
N GLY A 49 7.15 0.57 -8.37
CA GLY A 49 6.36 1.75 -7.99
C GLY A 49 5.17 1.34 -7.12
N CYS A 50 4.13 2.18 -7.04
CA CYS A 50 2.94 1.87 -6.25
C CYS A 50 2.02 0.86 -6.95
N LEU A 51 1.64 -0.21 -6.26
CA LEU A 51 0.72 -1.22 -6.79
C LEU A 51 -0.69 -0.67 -7.06
N ALA A 52 -1.15 0.24 -6.21
CA ALA A 52 -2.43 0.92 -6.35
C ALA A 52 -2.20 2.38 -6.75
N GLY A 53 -2.86 2.78 -7.83
CA GLY A 53 -2.74 4.12 -8.40
C GLY A 53 -4.02 4.96 -8.25
N PRO A 54 -3.94 6.28 -8.48
CA PRO A 54 -5.07 7.20 -8.32
C PRO A 54 -6.30 6.85 -9.17
N ALA A 55 -6.09 6.16 -10.30
CA ALA A 55 -7.17 5.73 -11.19
C ALA A 55 -8.22 4.85 -10.51
N ILE A 56 -7.83 4.05 -9.50
CA ILE A 56 -8.75 3.18 -8.75
C ILE A 56 -9.82 4.01 -8.01
N CYS A 57 -9.45 5.20 -7.55
CA CYS A 57 -10.37 6.10 -6.83
C CYS A 57 -11.26 6.92 -7.77
N ARG A 58 -10.78 7.23 -8.98
CA ARG A 58 -11.48 8.08 -9.95
C ARG A 58 -12.85 7.52 -10.34
N PHE A 59 -12.98 6.21 -10.49
CA PHE A 59 -14.27 5.56 -10.78
C PHE A 59 -15.33 5.81 -9.70
N SER A 60 -14.91 6.04 -8.46
CA SER A 60 -15.78 6.37 -7.34
C SER A 60 -15.92 7.88 -7.11
N GLY A 61 -15.36 8.72 -7.99
CA GLY A 61 -15.27 10.18 -7.81
C GLY A 61 -14.25 10.61 -6.74
N GLY A 62 -13.39 9.70 -6.28
CA GLY A 62 -12.41 9.97 -5.23
C GLY A 62 -11.02 10.31 -5.75
N THR A 63 -10.16 10.75 -4.85
CA THR A 63 -8.73 10.99 -5.08
C THR A 63 -7.90 9.93 -4.38
N GLY A 64 -6.93 9.36 -5.12
CA GLY A 64 -6.02 8.36 -4.59
C GLY A 64 -4.62 8.93 -4.40
N SER A 65 -3.98 8.63 -3.27
CA SER A 65 -2.58 8.93 -3.00
C SER A 65 -1.84 7.67 -2.57
N CYS A 66 -0.56 7.56 -2.93
CA CYS A 66 0.29 6.44 -2.52
C CYS A 66 1.58 6.95 -1.90
N SER A 67 1.97 6.35 -0.78
CA SER A 67 3.25 6.56 -0.11
C SER A 67 4.04 5.26 -0.03
N ARG A 68 5.37 5.37 -0.16
CA ARG A 68 6.31 4.25 -0.07
C ARG A 68 7.33 4.55 1.01
N CYS A 69 7.73 3.54 1.76
CA CYS A 69 8.73 3.69 2.81
C CYS A 69 9.47 2.37 3.07
N ASN A 70 10.70 2.47 3.57
CA ASN A 70 11.66 1.36 3.64
C ASN A 70 11.98 0.93 5.09
N ARG A 71 11.23 1.42 6.07
CA ARG A 71 11.40 1.07 7.49
C ARG A 71 10.34 0.05 7.89
N ASP A 72 10.58 -0.67 8.96
CA ASP A 72 9.59 -1.61 9.47
C ASP A 72 8.31 -0.89 9.87
N ASN A 73 7.17 -1.40 9.40
CA ASN A 73 5.82 -0.92 9.72
C ASN A 73 5.59 0.58 9.49
N CYS A 74 6.38 1.20 8.60
CA CYS A 74 6.30 2.62 8.30
C CYS A 74 5.04 3.05 7.52
N ASN A 75 4.27 2.07 7.03
CA ASN A 75 3.07 2.29 6.25
C ASN A 75 1.79 2.26 7.12
N LEU A 76 1.89 2.66 8.39
CA LEU A 76 0.74 2.86 9.29
C LEU A 76 -0.22 3.88 8.71
#